data_AF-A0A6A8FKW4-F1
#
_entry.id   AF-A0A6A8FKW4-F1
#
_cell.length_a   1.000
_cell.length_b   1.000
_cell.length_c   1.000
_cell.angle_alpha   90.00
_cell.angle_beta   90.00
_cell.angle_gamma   90.00
#
_symmetry.space_group_name_H-M   'P 1'
#
loop_
_entity.id
_entity.type
_entity.pdbx_description
1 polymer ?
#
loop_
_entity_poly.entity_id
_entity_poly.type
_entity_poly.pdbx_seq_one_letter_code
_entity_poly.pdbx_strand_id
1 'polypeptide(L)' 'MKCGIGICASCCIEDKLVCKDGTVFCEKQLSKLNEFGMFYRDKTGRKIVY' A
#
# COMPACT_ATOMS: atom_id res chain seq x y z
N MET A 1 4.57 -3.39 -5.29
CA MET A 1 3.63 -4.34 -5.94
C MET A 1 4.39 -5.58 -6.40
N LYS A 2 3.83 -6.79 -6.21
CA LYS A 2 4.44 -8.06 -6.66
C LYS A 2 3.50 -8.90 -7.54
N CYS A 3 2.38 -9.40 -6.99
CA CYS A 3 1.47 -10.27 -7.76
C CYS A 3 0.44 -9.54 -8.63
N GLY A 4 0.04 -8.32 -8.27
CA GLY A 4 -1.02 -7.58 -8.98
C GLY A 4 -2.45 -8.14 -8.86
N ILE A 5 -2.65 -9.28 -8.19
CA ILE A 5 -3.96 -9.97 -8.11
C ILE A 5 -4.51 -10.12 -6.68
N GLY A 6 -3.84 -9.54 -5.69
CA GLY A 6 -4.32 -9.47 -4.30
C GLY A 6 -3.95 -10.65 -3.39
N ILE A 7 -3.06 -11.55 -3.80
CA ILE A 7 -2.69 -12.74 -3.00
C ILE A 7 -1.41 -12.58 -2.16
N CYS A 8 -0.52 -11.64 -2.53
CA CYS A 8 0.81 -11.52 -1.91
C CYS A 8 0.93 -10.41 -0.85
N ALA A 9 -0.06 -9.53 -0.73
CA ALA A 9 -0.04 -8.34 0.12
C ALA A 9 1.16 -7.36 -0.05
N SER A 10 2.05 -7.53 -1.04
CA SER A 10 3.21 -6.64 -1.27
C SER A 10 2.84 -5.23 -1.78
N CYS A 11 1.56 -4.91 -1.87
CA CYS A 11 1.06 -3.56 -2.16
C CYS A 11 0.01 -3.15 -1.13
N CYS A 12 0.12 -3.64 0.11
CA CYS A 12 -0.75 -3.19 1.17
C CYS A 12 -0.36 -1.80 1.68
N ILE A 13 -1.37 -1.02 2.03
CA ILE A 13 -1.30 0.18 2.84
C ILE A 13 -2.39 -0.02 3.89
N GLU A 14 -1.99 -0.34 5.13
CA GLU A 14 -2.90 -0.81 6.18
C GLU A 14 -3.79 -1.99 5.72
N ASP A 15 -5.10 -1.80 5.73
CA ASP A 15 -6.13 -2.77 5.34
C ASP A 15 -6.36 -2.82 3.82
N LYS A 16 -5.79 -1.90 3.05
CA LYS A 16 -6.02 -1.78 1.61
C LYS A 16 -4.94 -2.48 0.80
N LEU A 17 -5.35 -3.18 -0.25
CA LEU A 17 -4.51 -3.74 -1.30
C LEU A 17 -4.63 -2.89 -2.55
N VAL A 18 -3.61 -2.11 -2.89
CA VAL A 18 -3.64 -1.18 -4.04
C VAL A 18 -3.99 -1.89 -5.37
N CYS A 19 -3.58 -3.14 -5.56
CA CYS A 19 -3.94 -3.91 -6.77
C CYS A 19 -5.39 -4.41 -6.83
N LYS A 20 -6.14 -4.34 -5.73
CA LYS A 20 -7.55 -4.75 -5.62
C LYS A 20 -8.46 -3.54 -5.40
N ASP A 21 -8.12 -2.69 -4.44
CA ASP A 21 -8.87 -1.49 -4.08
C ASP A 21 -8.71 -0.34 -5.10
N GLY A 22 -7.66 -0.41 -5.92
CA GLY A 22 -7.37 0.57 -6.96
C GLY A 22 -6.08 1.34 -6.71
N THR A 23 -5.49 1.85 -7.79
CA THR A 23 -4.24 2.63 -7.77
C THR A 23 -4.45 4.13 -7.59
N VAL A 24 -5.71 4.59 -7.67
CA VAL A 24 -6.09 6.00 -7.58
C VAL A 24 -6.89 6.21 -6.31
N PHE A 25 -6.34 7.01 -5.39
CA PHE A 25 -6.99 7.43 -4.14
C PHE A 25 -7.19 8.94 -4.14
N CYS A 26 -8.29 9.40 -3.56
CA CYS A 26 -8.50 10.83 -3.31
C CYS A 26 -7.91 11.25 -1.96
N GLU A 27 -7.75 12.56 -1.76
CA GLU A 27 -7.21 13.15 -0.53
C GLU A 27 -7.91 12.60 0.73
N LYS A 28 -9.25 12.59 0.75
CA LYS A 28 -10.02 12.08 1.90
C LYS A 28 -9.76 10.61 2.24
N GLN A 29 -9.36 9.80 1.26
CA GLN A 29 -8.96 8.41 1.49
C GLN A 29 -7.54 8.35 2.03
N LEU A 30 -6.61 9.09 1.42
CA LEU A 30 -5.21 9.13 1.84
C LEU A 30 -5.05 9.70 3.25
N SER A 31 -5.78 10.75 3.62
CA SER A 31 -5.73 11.35 4.96
C SER A 31 -6.24 10.43 6.08
N LYS A 32 -6.88 9.31 5.74
CA LYS A 32 -7.29 8.28 6.71
C LYS A 32 -6.28 7.15 6.87
N LEU A 33 -5.32 7.03 5.94
CA LEU A 33 -4.30 5.99 5.93
C LEU A 33 -3.07 6.52 6.68
N ASN A 34 -2.83 6.03 7.90
CA ASN A 34 -1.74 6.54 8.72
C ASN A 34 -0.38 6.04 8.20
N GLU A 35 -0.32 4.87 7.58
CA GLU A 35 0.92 4.36 6.97
C GLU A 35 1.36 5.19 5.74
N PHE A 36 0.45 5.90 5.06
CA PHE A 36 0.76 6.57 3.80
C PHE A 36 1.74 7.73 4.01
N GLY A 37 2.87 7.70 3.31
CA GLY A 37 3.90 8.72 3.42
C GLY A 37 4.84 8.58 4.63
N MET A 38 4.65 7.57 5.50
CA MET A 38 5.56 7.29 6.62
C MET A 38 6.64 6.26 6.29
N PHE A 39 6.29 5.23 5.53
CA PHE A 39 7.21 4.22 5.05
C PHE A 39 6.69 3.55 3.78
N TYR A 40 7.56 2.84 3.08
CA TYR A 40 7.18 1.97 1.97
C TYR A 40 7.61 0.52 2.23
N ARG A 41 7.10 -0.42 1.43
CA ARG A 41 7.52 -1.82 1.46
C ARG A 41 8.46 -2.07 0.29
N ASP A 42 9.65 -2.61 0.56
CA ASP A 42 10.63 -2.94 -0.47
C ASP A 42 10.22 -4.18 -1.30
N LYS A 43 11.08 -4.61 -2.23
CA LYS A 43 10.82 -5.79 -3.08
C LYS A 43 10.63 -7.09 -2.27
N THR A 44 11.19 -7.17 -1.07
CA THR A 44 11.08 -8.32 -0.16
C THR A 44 9.88 -8.20 0.80
N GLY A 45 9.22 -7.04 0.83
CA GLY A 45 8.10 -6.74 1.72
C GLY A 45 8.51 -6.11 3.06
N ARG A 46 9.79 -5.78 3.24
CA ARG A 46 10.28 -5.10 4.46
C ARG A 46 9.82 -3.65 4.47
N LYS A 47 9.41 -3.16 5.65
CA LYS A 47 9.06 -1.75 5.87
C LYS A 47 10.35 -0.92 5.90
N ILE A 48 10.46 0.06 5.01
CA ILE A 48 11.55 1.03 4.92
C ILE A 48 10.95 2.41 5.17
N VAL A 49 11.37 3.05 6.26
CA VAL A 49 10.96 4.42 6.61
C VAL A 49 11.53 5.38 5.56
N TYR A 50 10.73 6.37 5.16
CA TYR A 50 11.18 7.40 4.23
C TYR A 50 12.31 8.25 4.80
#